data_AF-A1KXF4-F1
#
_entry.id   AF-A1KXF4-F1
#
_cell.length_a   1.000
_cell.length_b   1.000
_cell.length_c   1.000
_cell.angle_alpha   90.00
_cell.angle_beta   90.00
_cell.angle_gamma   90.00
#
_symmetry.space_group_name_H-M   'P 1'
#
loop_
_entity.id
_entity.type
_entity.pdbx_description
1 polymer ?
#
loop_
_entity_poly.entity_id
_entity_poly.type
_entity_poly.pdbx_seq_one_letter_code
_entity_poly.pdbx_strand_id
1 'polypeptide(L)'
;GQKDGSFTPGTSPGTGGSCGDAFGAGFTECATSGVCYSPDEGDTCCSEGYPCPAGSFCLAAGKCCPDGLSPEECAAKLSVTLSLT
;
A
#
# COMPACT_ATOMS: atom_id res chain seq x y z
N GLY A 1 9.14 -24.90 4.88
CA GLY A 1 8.20 -23.80 4.59
C GLY A 1 8.15 -22.94 5.81
N GLN A 2 8.68 -21.72 5.74
CA GLN A 2 8.81 -20.88 6.92
C GLN A 2 7.43 -20.41 7.36
N LYS A 3 7.09 -20.90 8.55
CA LYS A 3 6.01 -20.44 9.42
C LYS A 3 6.41 -19.07 10.00
N ASP A 4 5.39 -18.33 10.38
CA ASP A 4 5.46 -17.26 11.37
C ASP A 4 5.97 -15.90 10.85
N GLY A 5 5.01 -15.03 10.64
CA GLY A 5 5.19 -13.62 10.39
C GLY A 5 3.79 -13.07 10.23
N SER A 6 3.40 -12.12 11.06
CA SER A 6 2.20 -11.33 10.84
C SER A 6 2.40 -10.55 9.53
N PHE A 7 2.09 -11.17 8.39
CA PHE A 7 2.24 -10.57 7.07
C PHE A 7 1.08 -9.60 6.88
N THR A 8 1.35 -8.32 7.13
CA THR A 8 0.36 -7.25 7.00
C THR A 8 0.38 -6.76 5.55
N PRO A 9 -0.75 -6.82 4.82
CA PRO A 9 -0.85 -6.24 3.49
C PRO A 9 -0.38 -4.77 3.51
N GLY A 10 0.39 -4.38 2.49
CA GLY A 10 1.05 -3.08 2.41
C GLY A 10 2.41 -2.93 3.12
N THR A 11 2.91 -3.94 3.85
CA THR A 11 4.25 -3.86 4.49
C THR A 11 5.17 -5.05 4.25
N SER A 12 4.68 -6.13 3.63
CA SER A 12 5.47 -7.33 3.38
C SER A 12 5.27 -7.85 1.95
N PRO A 13 6.34 -8.29 1.26
CA PRO A 13 6.20 -8.95 -0.03
C PRO A 13 5.45 -10.28 0.17
N GLY A 14 4.44 -10.53 -0.66
CA GLY A 14 3.69 -11.77 -0.62
C GLY A 14 4.60 -12.97 -0.90
N THR A 15 4.61 -13.97 -0.02
CA THR A 15 5.29 -15.24 -0.31
C THR A 15 4.28 -16.20 -0.94
N GLY A 16 4.26 -16.24 -2.27
CA GLY A 16 3.36 -17.06 -3.09
C GLY A 16 3.52 -16.68 -4.56
N GLY A 17 3.11 -17.53 -5.50
CA GLY A 17 3.19 -17.21 -6.94
C GLY A 17 2.26 -16.05 -7.35
N SER A 18 1.33 -15.66 -6.49
CA SER A 18 0.40 -14.54 -6.66
C SER A 18 -0.13 -14.06 -5.30
N CYS A 19 -0.57 -12.80 -5.22
CA CYS A 19 -1.17 -12.22 -4.02
C CYS A 19 -2.43 -12.94 -3.54
N GLY A 20 -3.25 -13.44 -4.46
CA GLY A 20 -4.43 -14.23 -4.14
C GLY A 20 -4.13 -15.54 -3.41
N ASP A 21 -2.99 -16.16 -3.72
CA ASP A 21 -2.50 -17.37 -3.03
C ASP A 21 -1.91 -17.03 -1.66
N ALA A 22 -1.24 -15.87 -1.53
CA ALA A 22 -0.57 -15.46 -0.31
C ALA A 22 -1.54 -14.90 0.74
N PHE A 23 -2.55 -14.13 0.33
CA PHE A 23 -3.44 -13.37 1.22
C PHE A 23 -4.92 -13.78 1.11
N GLY A 24 -5.31 -14.44 0.01
CA GLY A 24 -6.69 -14.88 -0.24
C GLY A 24 -7.32 -14.21 -1.47
N ALA A 25 -8.47 -14.73 -1.89
CA ALA A 25 -9.22 -14.15 -3.01
C ALA A 25 -9.57 -12.67 -2.74
N GLY A 26 -9.31 -11.81 -3.72
CA GLY A 26 -9.45 -10.35 -3.60
C GLY A 26 -8.11 -9.60 -3.51
N PHE A 27 -7.01 -10.28 -3.16
CA PHE A 27 -5.70 -9.65 -3.14
C PHE A 27 -5.02 -9.70 -4.51
N THR A 28 -4.50 -8.56 -4.95
CA THR A 28 -3.77 -8.39 -6.21
C THR A 28 -2.42 -7.70 -5.99
N GLU A 29 -1.49 -7.87 -6.93
CA GLU A 29 -0.17 -7.25 -6.84
C GLU A 29 -0.25 -5.76 -7.19
N CYS A 30 0.36 -4.93 -6.35
CA CYS A 30 0.49 -3.51 -6.57
C CYS A 30 1.70 -3.23 -7.46
N ALA A 31 1.43 -2.87 -8.71
CA ALA A 31 2.44 -2.69 -9.75
C ALA A 31 3.34 -3.94 -9.87
N THR A 32 4.66 -3.76 -10.00
CA THR A 32 5.67 -4.84 -10.06
C THR A 32 6.59 -4.81 -8.84
N SER A 33 6.09 -4.38 -7.67
CA SER A 33 6.93 -4.33 -6.45
C SER A 33 6.89 -5.62 -5.64
N GLY A 34 5.99 -6.56 -5.97
CA GLY A 34 5.73 -7.76 -5.16
C GLY A 34 4.94 -7.46 -3.87
N VAL A 35 4.38 -6.26 -3.72
CA VAL A 35 3.51 -5.91 -2.59
C VAL A 35 2.05 -6.18 -2.97
N CYS A 36 1.29 -6.79 -2.06
CA CYS A 36 -0.10 -7.16 -2.30
C CYS A 36 -1.07 -6.20 -1.62
N TYR A 37 -2.22 -5.96 -2.26
CA TYR A 37 -3.29 -5.09 -1.77
C TYR A 37 -4.66 -5.64 -2.12
N SER A 38 -5.69 -5.21 -1.38
CA SER A 38 -7.06 -5.69 -1.53
C SER A 38 -7.99 -4.57 -2.02
N PRO A 39 -8.20 -4.43 -3.34
CA PRO A 39 -9.17 -3.47 -3.87
C PRO A 39 -10.60 -3.72 -3.37
N ASP A 40 -10.94 -4.98 -3.05
CA ASP A 40 -12.25 -5.34 -2.47
C ASP A 40 -12.43 -4.78 -1.04
N GLU A 41 -11.34 -4.62 -0.29
CA GLU A 41 -11.36 -3.95 1.03
C GLU A 41 -11.30 -2.41 0.90
N GLY A 42 -11.12 -1.90 -0.32
CA GLY A 42 -10.97 -0.48 -0.63
C GLY A 42 -9.52 0.01 -0.64
N ASP A 43 -8.54 -0.89 -0.58
CA ASP A 43 -7.14 -0.53 -0.73
C ASP A 43 -6.88 0.02 -2.15
N THR A 44 -6.00 1.01 -2.23
CA THR A 44 -5.58 1.61 -3.49
C THR A 44 -4.10 1.36 -3.73
N CYS A 45 -3.74 0.83 -4.90
CA CYS A 45 -2.35 0.72 -5.30
C CYS A 45 -1.81 2.05 -5.83
N CYS A 46 -0.69 2.50 -5.26
CA CYS A 46 -0.02 3.72 -5.68
C CYS A 46 1.01 3.43 -6.78
N SER A 47 1.22 4.41 -7.65
CA SER A 47 2.11 4.31 -8.81
C SER A 47 3.56 3.97 -8.46
N GLU A 48 4.04 4.26 -7.25
CA GLU A 48 5.39 3.90 -6.80
C GLU A 48 5.50 2.45 -6.31
N GLY A 49 4.43 1.64 -6.43
CA GLY A 49 4.44 0.22 -6.08
C GLY A 49 4.24 -0.06 -4.59
N TYR A 50 3.44 0.76 -3.91
CA TYR A 50 3.00 0.52 -2.54
C TYR A 50 1.49 0.75 -2.47
N PRO A 51 0.74 -0.04 -1.69
CA PRO A 51 -0.68 0.19 -1.53
C PRO A 51 -0.99 1.02 -0.29
N CYS A 52 -2.09 1.76 -0.36
CA CYS A 52 -2.68 2.49 0.74
C CYS A 52 -4.02 1.88 1.15
N PRO A 53 -4.32 1.85 2.46
CA PRO A 53 -5.56 1.28 2.94
C PRO A 53 -6.76 2.12 2.51
N ALA A 54 -7.95 1.52 2.52
CA ALA A 54 -9.20 2.24 2.33
C ALA A 54 -9.30 3.46 3.26
N GLY A 55 -9.82 4.58 2.73
CA GLY A 55 -9.84 5.83 3.49
C GLY A 55 -8.48 6.53 3.52
N SER A 56 -7.54 6.16 2.63
CA SER A 56 -6.27 6.86 2.44
C SER A 56 -5.94 7.03 0.96
N PHE A 57 -5.25 8.12 0.65
CA PHE A 57 -4.73 8.42 -0.68
C PHE A 57 -3.19 8.29 -0.73
N CYS A 58 -2.69 8.09 -1.94
CA CYS A 58 -1.27 8.01 -2.24
C CYS A 58 -0.61 9.38 -2.10
N LEU A 59 0.36 9.51 -1.20
CA LEU A 59 1.26 10.67 -1.12
C LEU A 59 2.53 10.40 -1.96
N ALA A 60 3.53 11.26 -1.84
CA ALA A 60 4.86 11.01 -2.37
C ALA A 60 5.69 10.14 -1.40
N ALA A 61 6.74 9.52 -1.94
CA ALA A 61 7.78 8.81 -1.20
C ALA A 61 7.27 7.58 -0.42
N GLY A 62 6.34 6.82 -1.01
CA GLY A 62 5.88 5.58 -0.38
C GLY A 62 5.09 5.81 0.91
N LYS A 63 4.24 6.85 0.94
CA LYS A 63 3.47 7.23 2.12
C LYS A 63 2.00 7.34 1.80
N CYS A 64 1.18 6.87 2.72
CA CYS A 64 -0.27 6.92 2.63
C CYS A 64 -0.80 7.99 3.56
N CYS A 65 -1.75 8.76 3.07
CA CYS A 65 -2.37 9.84 3.82
C CYS A 65 -3.85 9.59 4.02
N PRO A 66 -4.38 9.75 5.23
CA PRO A 66 -5.80 9.57 5.47
C PRO A 66 -6.63 10.57 4.65
N ASP A 67 -7.77 10.11 4.15
CA ASP A 67 -8.80 10.99 3.61
C ASP A 67 -9.26 11.98 4.68
N GLY A 68 -9.40 13.24 4.29
CA GLY A 68 -9.72 14.35 5.20
C GLY A 68 -8.52 15.18 5.64
N LEU A 69 -7.30 14.82 5.22
CA LEU A 69 -6.14 15.71 5.26
C LEU A 69 -5.81 16.21 3.86
N SER A 70 -5.43 17.49 3.75
CA SER A 70 -4.83 17.99 2.52
C SER A 70 -3.49 17.31 2.30
N PRO A 71 -3.04 17.10 1.03
CA PRO A 71 -1.71 16.54 0.75
C PRO A 71 -0.62 17.27 1.53
N GLU A 72 -0.68 18.60 1.57
CA GLU A 72 0.28 19.46 2.27
C GLU A 72 0.29 19.24 3.79
N GLU A 73 -0.88 19.11 4.41
CA GLU A 73 -0.99 18.86 5.85
C GLU A 73 -0.45 17.48 6.22
N CYS A 74 -0.76 16.47 5.41
CA CYS A 74 -0.26 15.13 5.65
C CYS A 74 1.25 15.05 5.39
N ALA A 75 1.74 15.69 4.33
CA ALA A 75 3.17 15.80 4.03
C ALA A 75 3.93 16.50 5.15
N ALA A 76 3.40 17.60 5.70
CA ALA A 76 3.96 18.28 6.86
C ALA A 76 3.99 17.38 8.10
N LYS A 77 2.92 16.61 8.36
CA LYS A 77 2.87 15.64 9.47
C LYS A 77 3.89 14.51 9.32
N LEU A 78 4.11 14.05 8.10
CA LEU A 78 5.01 12.95 7.77
C LEU A 78 6.44 13.43 7.46
N SER A 79 6.71 14.74 7.52
CA SER A 79 7.96 15.36 7.04
C SER A 79 8.35 14.90 5.63
N VAL A 80 7.36 14.74 4.75
CA VAL A 80 7.55 14.40 3.34
C VAL A 80 7.52 15.70 2.54
N THR A 81 8.45 15.84 1.60
CA THR A 81 8.40 16.94 0.62
C THR A 81 7.51 16.51 -0.53
N LEU A 82 6.41 17.23 -0.76
CA LEU A 82 5.61 17.06 -1.96
C LEU A 82 6.39 17.63 -3.14
N SER A 83 7.05 16.76 -3.90
CA SER A 83 7.59 17.13 -5.19
C SER A 83 6.43 17.23 -6.18
N LEU A 84 5.91 18.43 -6.41
CA LEU A 84 5.07 18.71 -7.58
C LEU A 84 5.96 18.60 -8.82
N THR A 85 5.97 17.43 -9.46
CA THR A 85 6.54 17.23 -10.81
C THR A 85 5.42 17.09 -11.83
#